data_AF-A0AAU2JNX1-F1
#
_entry.id   AF-A0AAU2JNX1-F1
#
_cell.length_a   1.000
_cell.length_b   1.000
_cell.length_c   1.000
_cell.angle_alpha   90.00
_cell.angle_beta   90.00
_cell.angle_gamma   90.00
#
_symmetry.space_group_name_H-M   'P 1'
#
loop_
_entity.id
_entity.type
_entity.pdbx_description
1 polymer ?
#
loop_
_entity_poly.entity_id
_entity_poly.type
_entity_poly.pdbx_seq_one_letter_code
_entity_poly.pdbx_strand_id
1 'polypeptide(L)'
;MNSQLKIRMRGTFPKGQLSAFRDQVGLDPRGRLDDEWDEEFGRRELRPKENGLVELSLWRYADDDWMISLLYERDPLPAEEAAELRRTILDAAARAGLTVSA
;
A
#
# COMPACT_ATOMS: atom_id res chain seq x y z
N MET A 1 -2.91 3.78 16.43
CA MET A 1 -3.42 3.83 15.04
C MET A 1 -4.22 2.57 14.78
N ASN A 2 -5.39 2.71 14.19
CA ASN A 2 -6.26 1.62 13.78
C ASN A 2 -6.04 1.33 12.30
N SER A 3 -6.43 0.13 11.86
CA SER A 3 -6.38 -0.24 10.44
C SER A 3 -7.77 -0.39 9.88
N GLN A 4 -8.03 0.29 8.76
CA GLN A 4 -9.28 0.19 8.02
C GLN A 4 -9.19 -0.86 6.91
N LEU A 5 -8.00 -1.02 6.31
CA LEU A 5 -7.74 -1.95 5.24
C LEU A 5 -6.34 -2.56 5.43
N LYS A 6 -6.25 -3.88 5.25
CA LYS A 6 -4.97 -4.60 5.10
C LYS A 6 -5.11 -5.57 3.94
N ILE A 7 -4.18 -5.51 3.00
CA ILE A 7 -4.14 -6.42 1.86
C ILE A 7 -2.73 -6.98 1.77
N ARG A 8 -2.62 -8.29 2.00
CA ARG A 8 -1.37 -9.02 1.81
C ARG A 8 -1.29 -9.51 0.38
N MET A 9 -0.12 -9.35 -0.22
CA MET A 9 0.15 -9.65 -1.62
C MET A 9 1.42 -10.50 -1.69
N ARG A 10 1.37 -11.58 -2.46
CA ARG A 10 2.46 -12.53 -2.66
C ARG A 10 3.02 -12.44 -4.07
N GLY A 11 4.33 -12.61 -4.17
CA GLY A 11 5.09 -12.56 -5.41
C GLY A 11 6.10 -11.42 -5.43
N THR A 12 6.96 -11.44 -6.43
CA THR A 12 7.99 -10.43 -6.64
C THR A 12 7.49 -9.41 -7.66
N PHE A 13 7.71 -8.12 -7.41
CA PHE A 13 7.49 -7.10 -8.45
C PHE A 13 8.48 -7.30 -9.60
N PRO A 14 8.02 -7.56 -10.84
CA PRO A 14 8.92 -7.54 -12.00
C PRO A 14 9.57 -6.16 -12.18
N LYS A 15 10.67 -6.10 -12.93
CA LYS A 15 11.38 -4.84 -13.20
C LYS A 15 10.41 -3.74 -13.66
N GLY A 16 10.36 -2.63 -12.91
CA GLY A 16 9.51 -1.47 -13.19
C GLY A 16 8.06 -1.57 -12.68
N GLN A 17 7.58 -2.76 -12.30
CA GLN A 17 6.19 -2.94 -11.84
C GLN A 17 5.94 -2.36 -10.44
N LEU A 18 6.96 -2.29 -9.57
CA LEU A 18 6.80 -1.59 -8.29
C LEU A 18 6.54 -0.10 -8.48
N SER A 19 7.23 0.54 -9.43
CA SER A 19 6.96 1.95 -9.77
C SER A 19 5.55 2.10 -10.31
N ALA A 20 5.16 1.26 -11.28
CA ALA A 20 3.82 1.30 -11.86
C ALA A 20 2.72 1.07 -10.81
N PHE A 21 2.93 0.14 -9.87
CA PHE A 21 2.02 -0.09 -8.75
C PHE A 21 1.88 1.15 -7.86
N ARG A 22 3.00 1.76 -7.49
CA ARG A 22 3.00 3.00 -6.68
C ARG A 22 2.26 4.12 -7.40
N ASP A 23 2.56 4.34 -8.67
CA ASP A 23 1.92 5.39 -9.48
C ASP A 23 0.41 5.17 -9.59
N GLN A 24 -0.02 3.92 -9.84
CA GLN A 24 -1.45 3.59 -9.95
C GLN A 24 -2.21 3.77 -8.63
N VAL A 25 -1.57 3.48 -7.50
CA VAL A 25 -2.17 3.64 -6.16
C VAL A 25 -1.98 5.07 -5.60
N GLY A 26 -1.12 5.87 -6.23
CA GLY A 26 -0.76 7.22 -5.80
C GLY A 26 0.18 7.26 -4.59
N LEU A 27 1.06 6.27 -4.47
CA LEU A 27 2.08 6.21 -3.41
C LEU A 27 3.31 7.02 -3.80
N ASP A 28 3.79 7.86 -2.88
CA ASP A 28 5.13 8.42 -2.98
C ASP A 28 6.16 7.30 -2.81
N PRO A 29 7.21 7.24 -3.66
CA PRO A 29 8.26 6.24 -3.53
C PRO A 29 8.99 6.35 -2.19
N ARG A 30 9.13 5.20 -1.50
CA ARG A 30 9.97 5.01 -0.31
C ARG A 30 10.80 3.73 -0.47
N GLY A 31 11.81 3.59 0.38
CA GLY A 31 12.66 2.40 0.46
C GLY A 31 13.59 2.22 -0.75
N ARG A 32 14.69 1.52 -0.50
CA ARG A 32 15.68 1.08 -1.49
C ARG A 32 15.54 -0.43 -1.65
N LEU A 33 15.33 -0.89 -2.89
CA LEU A 33 15.04 -2.31 -3.14
C LEU A 33 16.20 -3.24 -2.78
N ASP A 34 17.42 -2.73 -2.89
CA ASP A 34 18.69 -3.38 -2.59
C ASP A 34 19.07 -3.32 -1.10
N ASP A 35 18.34 -2.56 -0.30
CA ASP A 35 18.50 -2.54 1.16
C ASP A 35 17.53 -3.56 1.77
N GLU A 36 18.06 -4.63 2.37
CA GLU A 36 17.28 -5.68 3.02
C GLU A 36 16.61 -5.21 4.31
N TRP A 37 17.06 -4.09 4.89
CA TRP A 37 16.50 -3.51 6.12
C TRP A 37 15.38 -2.51 5.86
N ASP A 38 15.24 -2.03 4.62
CA ASP A 38 14.10 -1.20 4.25
C ASP A 38 12.86 -2.09 4.17
N GLU A 39 11.86 -1.75 4.99
CA GLU A 39 10.56 -2.43 5.02
C GLU A 39 9.46 -1.55 4.40
N GLU A 40 9.59 -0.22 4.41
CA GLU A 40 8.59 0.70 3.86
C GLU A 40 8.93 1.13 2.43
N PHE A 41 8.10 0.70 1.48
CA PHE A 41 8.30 0.91 0.05
C PHE A 41 7.28 1.86 -0.58
N GLY A 42 6.40 2.49 0.17
CA GLY A 42 5.56 3.53 -0.39
C GLY A 42 4.62 4.09 0.64
N ARG A 43 4.34 5.39 0.51
CA ARG A 43 3.49 6.10 1.46
C ARG A 43 2.61 7.09 0.74
N ARG A 44 1.37 7.22 1.19
CA ARG A 44 0.47 8.29 0.78
C ARG A 44 -0.31 8.78 1.99
N GLU A 45 -0.14 10.05 2.31
CA GLU A 45 -0.99 10.72 3.29
C GLU A 45 -2.29 11.14 2.61
N LEU A 46 -3.41 10.59 3.07
CA LEU A 46 -4.76 10.90 2.58
C LEU A 46 -5.43 11.99 3.42
N ARG A 47 -5.05 12.09 4.69
CA ARG A 47 -5.44 13.18 5.59
C ARG A 47 -4.30 13.47 6.56
N PRO A 48 -3.90 14.73 6.73
CA PRO A 48 -2.78 15.10 7.60
C PRO A 48 -3.08 14.85 9.07
N LYS A 49 -2.01 14.67 9.84
CA LYS A 49 -2.07 14.41 11.29
C LYS A 49 -2.90 15.44 12.06
N GLU A 50 -2.84 16.72 11.67
CA GLU A 50 -3.62 17.81 12.28
C GLU A 50 -5.13 17.56 12.24
N ASN A 51 -5.60 16.81 11.23
CA ASN A 51 -7.01 16.48 11.01
C ASN A 51 -7.36 15.02 11.38
N GLY A 52 -6.47 14.33 12.09
CA GLY A 52 -6.54 12.89 12.33
C GLY A 52 -5.96 12.11 11.16
N LEU A 53 -4.72 11.65 11.31
CA LEU A 53 -3.95 11.02 10.24
C LEU A 53 -4.75 9.89 9.56
N VAL A 54 -4.75 9.89 8.22
CA VAL A 54 -5.10 8.73 7.41
C VAL A 54 -3.97 8.51 6.41
N GLU A 55 -3.42 7.31 6.43
CA GLU A 55 -2.20 7.00 5.71
C GLU A 55 -2.28 5.61 5.08
N LEU A 56 -1.87 5.54 3.82
CA LEU A 56 -1.68 4.31 3.09
C LEU A 56 -0.18 4.02 3.00
N SER A 57 0.23 2.84 3.45
CA SER A 57 1.65 2.45 3.43
C SER A 57 1.82 1.07 2.81
N LEU A 58 2.81 0.95 1.93
CA LEU A 58 3.25 -0.29 1.30
C LEU A 58 4.51 -0.79 2.02
N TRP A 59 4.47 -2.03 2.47
CA TRP A 59 5.51 -2.70 3.22
C TRP A 59 5.99 -3.96 2.50
N ARG A 60 7.27 -4.30 2.67
CA ARG A 60 7.89 -5.56 2.29
C ARG A 60 8.30 -6.30 3.56
N TYR A 61 7.70 -7.45 3.82
CA TYR A 61 8.07 -8.34 4.94
C TYR A 61 9.10 -9.39 4.54
N ALA A 62 9.13 -9.75 3.25
CA ALA A 62 10.11 -10.62 2.61
C ALA A 62 10.12 -10.31 1.11
N ASP A 63 11.09 -10.84 0.35
CA ASP A 63 11.24 -10.56 -1.09
C ASP A 63 9.96 -10.80 -1.93
N ASP A 64 9.14 -11.75 -1.51
CA ASP A 64 7.88 -12.12 -2.16
C ASP A 64 6.64 -11.82 -1.32
N ASP A 65 6.78 -11.05 -0.24
CA ASP A 65 5.72 -10.82 0.75
C ASP A 65 5.52 -9.34 1.01
N TRP A 66 4.41 -8.83 0.50
CA TRP A 66 4.08 -7.41 0.53
C TRP A 66 2.78 -7.19 1.29
N MET A 67 2.68 -6.04 1.92
CA MET A 67 1.47 -5.62 2.61
C MET A 67 1.19 -4.18 2.30
N ILE A 68 -0.02 -3.88 1.89
CA ILE A 68 -0.50 -2.52 1.84
C ILE A 68 -1.59 -2.34 2.90
N SER A 69 -1.46 -1.27 3.67
CA SER A 69 -2.36 -1.01 4.79
C SER A 69 -2.80 0.44 4.83
N LEU A 70 -4.10 0.63 5.03
CA LEU A 70 -4.71 1.92 5.31
C LEU A 70 -4.89 2.04 6.82
N LEU A 71 -4.17 2.97 7.41
CA LEU A 71 -4.19 3.26 8.82
C LEU A 71 -4.86 4.61 9.07
N TYR A 72 -5.53 4.71 10.21
CA TYR A 72 -6.15 5.96 10.65
C TYR A 72 -5.97 6.16 12.16
N GLU A 73 -5.94 7.43 12.58
CA GLU A 73 -5.79 7.79 13.99
C GLU A 73 -7.14 7.91 14.71
N ARG A 74 -8.07 8.69 14.13
CA ARG A 74 -9.37 8.99 14.74
C ARG A 74 -10.51 8.39 13.93
N ASP A 75 -10.83 9.02 12.80
CA ASP A 75 -11.91 8.59 11.92
C ASP A 75 -11.35 7.79 10.73
N PRO A 76 -12.02 6.73 10.27
CA PRO A 76 -11.66 6.09 9.01
C PRO A 76 -12.01 7.00 7.80
N LEU A 77 -11.57 6.61 6.60
CA LEU A 77 -12.15 7.15 5.37
C LEU A 77 -13.63 6.75 5.25
N PRO A 78 -14.44 7.55 4.54
CA PRO A 78 -15.76 7.13 4.10
C PRO A 78 -15.74 5.76 3.41
N ALA A 79 -16.79 4.95 3.61
CA ALA A 79 -16.83 3.57 3.13
C ALA A 79 -16.68 3.46 1.61
N GLU A 80 -17.25 4.40 0.86
CA GLU A 80 -17.16 4.46 -0.60
C GLU A 80 -15.71 4.73 -1.06
N GLU A 81 -15.06 5.73 -0.49
CA GLU A 81 -13.64 6.04 -0.78
C GLU A 81 -12.71 4.86 -0.44
N ALA A 82 -12.94 4.20 0.70
CA ALA A 82 -12.17 3.02 1.09
C ALA A 82 -12.41 1.83 0.13
N ALA A 83 -13.62 1.67 -0.39
CA ALA A 83 -13.96 0.62 -1.36
C ALA A 83 -13.31 0.89 -2.72
N GLU A 84 -13.32 2.15 -3.18
CA GLU A 84 -12.63 2.57 -4.40
C GLU A 84 -11.12 2.39 -4.30
N LEU A 85 -10.53 2.78 -3.16
CA LEU A 85 -9.11 2.57 -2.91
C LEU A 85 -8.77 1.08 -2.89
N ARG A 86 -9.58 0.26 -2.20
CA ARG A 86 -9.42 -1.20 -2.20
C ARG A 86 -9.43 -1.76 -3.61
N ARG A 87 -10.38 -1.35 -4.46
CA ARG A 87 -10.46 -1.81 -5.85
C ARG A 87 -9.22 -1.40 -6.64
N THR A 88 -8.78 -0.16 -6.49
CA THR A 88 -7.57 0.35 -7.16
C THR A 88 -6.33 -0.47 -6.80
N ILE A 89 -6.18 -0.80 -5.52
CA ILE A 89 -5.08 -1.64 -5.02
C ILE A 89 -5.15 -3.05 -5.60
N LEU A 90 -6.33 -3.68 -5.60
CA LEU A 90 -6.50 -5.04 -6.14
C LEU A 90 -6.20 -5.08 -7.65
N ASP A 91 -6.67 -4.09 -8.40
CA ASP A 91 -6.40 -3.97 -9.84
C ASP A 91 -4.91 -3.73 -10.11
N ALA A 92 -4.23 -2.92 -9.29
CA ALA A 92 -2.78 -2.69 -9.38
C ALA A 92 -1.98 -3.95 -9.06
N ALA A 93 -2.37 -4.69 -8.01
CA ALA A 93 -1.73 -5.95 -7.63
C ALA A 93 -1.85 -6.99 -8.73
N ALA A 94 -3.04 -7.15 -9.32
CA ALA A 94 -3.28 -8.07 -10.43
C ALA A 94 -2.43 -7.71 -11.66
N ARG A 95 -2.31 -6.43 -12.01
CA ARG A 95 -1.46 -5.96 -13.12
C ARG A 95 0.03 -6.20 -12.87
N ALA A 96 0.47 -6.07 -11.62
CA ALA A 96 1.84 -6.35 -11.20
C ALA A 96 2.16 -7.86 -11.15
N GLY A 97 1.17 -8.73 -11.34
CA GLY A 97 1.33 -10.18 -11.26
C GLY A 97 1.38 -10.72 -9.83
N LEU A 98 0.94 -9.93 -8.85
CA LEU A 98 0.89 -10.35 -7.46
C LEU A 98 -0.40 -11.12 -7.16
N THR A 99 -0.29 -12.08 -6.25
CA THR A 99 -1.44 -12.83 -5.74
C THR A 99 -1.92 -12.20 -4.44
N VAL A 100 -3.17 -11.77 -4.39
CA VAL A 100 -3.78 -11.28 -3.14
C VAL A 100 -4.18 -12.47 -2.29
N SER A 101 -3.71 -12.51 -1.04
CA SER A 101 -4.17 -13.48 -0.04
C SER A 101 -5.20 -12.86 0.89
N ALA A 102 -6.25 -13.62 1.19
CA ALA A 102 -7.28 -13.28 2.18
C ALA A 102 -6.73 -13.34 3.62
#